data_AF-A0A519HQI9-F1
#
_entry.id   AF-A0A519HQI9-F1
#
_cell.length_a   1.000
_cell.length_b   1.000
_cell.length_c   1.000
_cell.angle_alpha   90.00
_cell.angle_beta   90.00
_cell.angle_gamma   90.00
#
_symmetry.space_group_name_H-M   'P 1'
#
loop_
_entity.id
_entity.type
_entity.pdbx_description
1 polymer ?
#
loop_
_entity_poly.entity_id
_entity_poly.type
_entity_poly.pdbx_seq_one_letter_code
_entity_poly.pdbx_strand_id
1 'polypeptide(L)'
;YRTTAGVEGGVAGAGGFVLAAADLPALMAIKVQMLGDVVGAYGWGGGTVRERLFVLHIFHLAFAGAKRRPEALAELERWIAGADQPQAVADYDWRRFQIEYRDYIDLAKMAQLIPVVGAPIGAVVNWRLVDRLGETAIMACRMRWMAEADA
;
A
#
# COMPACT_ATOMS: atom_id res chain seq x y z
N TYR A 1 44.67 -13.98 -13.33
CA TYR A 1 43.79 -15.15 -13.49
C TYR A 1 42.51 -14.86 -12.72
N ARG A 2 41.43 -14.59 -13.47
CA ARG A 2 40.09 -14.30 -12.94
C ARG A 2 39.40 -15.63 -12.71
N THR A 3 39.22 -16.08 -11.47
CA THR A 3 38.28 -17.17 -11.14
C THR A 3 38.04 -17.28 -9.63
N THR A 4 37.32 -16.31 -9.05
CA THR A 4 36.59 -16.56 -7.77
C THR A 4 35.30 -15.71 -7.64
N ALA A 5 34.84 -15.04 -8.69
CA ALA A 5 33.62 -14.22 -8.65
C ALA A 5 32.34 -14.95 -9.10
N GLY A 6 32.41 -16.27 -9.33
CA GLY A 6 31.35 -17.01 -10.03
C GLY A 6 30.42 -17.87 -9.17
N VAL A 7 30.72 -18.12 -7.90
CA VAL A 7 30.00 -19.17 -7.13
C VAL A 7 29.16 -18.60 -5.96
N GLU A 8 29.54 -17.46 -5.37
CA GLU A 8 28.70 -16.81 -4.34
C GLU A 8 27.57 -15.93 -4.91
N GLY A 9 27.66 -15.54 -6.18
CA GLY A 9 26.64 -14.69 -6.83
C GLY A 9 25.33 -15.41 -7.17
N GLY A 10 25.34 -16.73 -7.34
CA GLY A 10 24.15 -17.53 -7.66
C GLY A 10 23.27 -17.82 -6.43
N VAL A 11 23.89 -18.05 -5.28
CA VAL A 11 23.20 -18.36 -4.01
C VAL A 11 22.69 -17.08 -3.34
N ALA A 12 23.48 -15.99 -3.35
CA ALA A 12 23.04 -14.69 -2.84
C ALA A 12 22.02 -14.00 -3.77
N GLY A 13 22.13 -14.21 -5.09
CA GLY A 13 21.23 -13.63 -6.09
C GLY A 13 19.84 -14.28 -6.11
N ALA A 14 19.76 -15.61 -6.20
CA ALA A 14 18.49 -16.31 -6.21
C ALA A 14 17.90 -16.47 -4.80
N GLY A 15 18.73 -16.75 -3.79
CA GLY A 15 18.29 -16.85 -2.38
C GLY A 15 17.85 -15.51 -1.80
N GLY A 16 18.57 -14.41 -2.12
CA GLY A 16 18.18 -13.05 -1.76
C GLY A 16 16.94 -12.56 -2.51
N PHE A 17 16.76 -12.96 -3.78
CA PHE A 17 15.55 -12.65 -4.54
C PHE A 17 14.33 -13.44 -4.04
N VAL A 18 14.48 -14.72 -3.69
CA VAL A 18 13.39 -15.54 -3.12
C VAL A 18 12.99 -15.07 -1.73
N LEU A 19 13.95 -14.71 -0.86
CA LEU A 19 13.67 -14.07 0.44
C LEU A 19 13.00 -12.70 0.27
N ALA A 20 13.50 -11.85 -0.63
CA ALA A 20 12.88 -10.55 -0.93
C ALA A 20 11.48 -10.66 -1.56
N ALA A 21 11.21 -11.74 -2.29
CA ALA A 21 9.89 -12.02 -2.87
C ALA A 21 8.88 -12.51 -1.82
N ALA A 22 9.32 -13.27 -0.81
CA ALA A 22 8.47 -13.74 0.29
C ALA A 22 8.17 -12.63 1.32
N ASP A 23 9.08 -11.66 1.48
CA ASP A 23 8.93 -10.55 2.43
C ASP A 23 7.86 -9.54 1.97
N LEU A 24 7.65 -9.39 0.66
CA LEU A 24 6.71 -8.43 0.10
C LEU A 24 5.23 -8.72 0.46
N PRO A 25 4.71 -9.96 0.34
CA PRO A 25 3.39 -10.32 0.85
C PRO A 25 3.23 -10.13 2.36
N ALA A 26 4.24 -10.46 3.15
CA ALA A 26 4.20 -10.32 4.62
C ALA A 26 4.15 -8.83 5.03
N LEU A 27 4.99 -7.99 4.43
CA LEU A 27 4.98 -6.54 4.63
C LEU A 27 3.65 -5.91 4.19
N MET A 28 3.05 -6.43 3.12
CA MET A 28 1.71 -6.01 2.69
C MET A 28 0.64 -6.37 3.71
N ALA A 29 0.66 -7.60 4.24
CA ALA A 29 -0.26 -8.04 5.26
C ALA A 29 -0.21 -7.15 6.51
N ILE A 30 1.00 -6.77 6.95
CA ILE A 30 1.18 -5.86 8.09
C ILE A 30 0.58 -4.47 7.81
N LYS A 31 0.80 -3.92 6.61
CA LYS A 31 0.21 -2.62 6.23
C LYS A 31 -1.32 -2.67 6.18
N VAL A 32 -1.90 -3.75 5.64
CA VAL A 32 -3.35 -3.95 5.61
C VAL A 32 -3.93 -4.12 7.01
N GLN A 33 -3.24 -4.86 7.89
CA GLN A 33 -3.62 -5.00 9.30
C GLN A 33 -3.64 -3.63 9.99
N MET A 34 -2.58 -2.84 9.83
CA MET A 34 -2.49 -1.47 10.37
C MET A 34 -3.65 -0.59 9.89
N LEU A 35 -3.99 -0.64 8.59
CA LEU A 35 -5.15 0.08 8.08
C LEU A 35 -6.45 -0.39 8.73
N GLY A 36 -6.61 -1.70 8.89
CA GLY A 36 -7.77 -2.27 9.59
C GLY A 36 -7.88 -1.76 11.03
N ASP A 37 -6.76 -1.68 11.75
CA ASP A 37 -6.72 -1.17 13.13
C ASP A 37 -7.10 0.32 13.20
N VAL A 38 -6.57 1.15 12.29
CA VAL A 38 -6.91 2.58 12.20
C VAL A 38 -8.38 2.78 11.86
N VAL A 39 -8.89 2.11 10.82
CA VAL A 39 -10.30 2.20 10.41
C VAL A 39 -11.22 1.71 11.53
N GLY A 40 -10.82 0.62 12.21
CA GLY A 40 -11.49 0.08 13.40
C GLY A 40 -11.57 1.07 14.55
N ALA A 41 -10.51 1.85 14.80
CA ALA A 41 -10.50 2.89 15.83
C ALA A 41 -11.50 4.02 15.56
N TYR A 42 -11.91 4.24 14.30
CA TYR A 42 -12.96 5.18 13.93
C TYR A 42 -14.38 4.58 13.97
N GLY A 43 -14.52 3.31 14.36
CA GLY A 43 -15.82 2.63 14.48
C GLY A 43 -16.25 1.88 13.22
N TRP A 44 -15.47 1.93 12.13
CA TRP A 44 -15.72 1.14 10.94
C TRP A 44 -14.87 -0.13 10.96
N GLY A 45 -15.49 -1.31 10.83
CA GLY A 45 -14.76 -2.57 10.98
C GLY A 45 -15.63 -3.79 10.71
N GLY A 46 -15.17 -4.96 11.14
CA GLY A 46 -15.95 -6.20 11.02
C GLY A 46 -15.77 -6.95 9.70
N GLY A 47 -14.78 -6.58 8.89
CA GLY A 47 -14.38 -7.36 7.71
C GLY A 47 -15.45 -7.50 6.63
N THR A 48 -16.41 -6.56 6.58
CA THR A 48 -17.40 -6.50 5.50
C THR A 48 -16.72 -6.22 4.16
N VAL A 49 -17.39 -6.56 3.06
CA VAL A 49 -16.92 -6.24 1.71
C VAL A 49 -16.64 -4.74 1.58
N ARG A 50 -17.54 -3.90 2.13
CA ARG A 50 -17.40 -2.45 2.10
C ARG A 50 -16.16 -1.96 2.84
N GLU A 51 -15.90 -2.47 4.04
CA GLU A 51 -14.72 -2.05 4.80
C GLU A 51 -13.40 -2.51 4.19
N ARG A 52 -13.38 -3.71 3.58
CA ARG A 52 -12.20 -4.19 2.85
C ARG A 52 -11.89 -3.30 1.65
N LEU A 53 -12.90 -2.92 0.88
CA LEU A 53 -12.74 -2.03 -0.28
C LEU A 53 -12.32 -0.61 0.15
N PHE A 54 -12.83 -0.11 1.29
CA PHE A 54 -12.38 1.16 1.86
C PHE A 54 -10.88 1.14 2.17
N VAL A 55 -10.39 0.08 2.81
CA VAL A 55 -8.95 -0.13 3.07
C VAL A 55 -8.14 -0.13 1.78
N LEU A 56 -8.64 -0.74 0.70
CA LEU A 56 -7.97 -0.73 -0.61
C LEU A 56 -7.89 0.68 -1.22
N HIS A 57 -8.95 1.49 -1.11
CA HIS A 57 -8.93 2.87 -1.60
C HIS A 57 -7.94 3.75 -0.81
N ILE A 58 -7.87 3.59 0.51
CA ILE A 58 -6.86 4.29 1.35
C ILE A 58 -5.46 3.90 0.89
N PHE A 59 -5.23 2.60 0.69
CA PHE A 59 -3.95 2.09 0.24
C PHE A 59 -3.56 2.69 -1.12
N HIS A 60 -4.49 2.69 -2.08
CA HIS A 60 -4.29 3.24 -3.41
C HIS A 60 -3.94 4.73 -3.36
N LEU A 61 -4.67 5.54 -2.59
CA LEU A 61 -4.40 6.96 -2.44
C LEU A 61 -3.03 7.23 -1.78
N ALA A 62 -2.69 6.46 -0.74
CA ALA A 62 -1.44 6.64 0.00
C ALA A 62 -0.22 6.42 -0.90
N PHE A 63 -0.28 5.44 -1.80
CA PHE A 63 0.83 5.10 -2.70
C PHE A 63 0.70 5.68 -4.10
N ALA A 64 -0.40 6.36 -4.41
CA ALA A 64 -0.57 7.05 -5.68
C ALA A 64 0.57 8.05 -5.95
N GLY A 65 1.18 7.89 -7.12
CA GLY A 65 2.12 8.83 -7.71
C GLY A 65 1.45 10.16 -8.01
N ALA A 66 2.23 11.24 -8.11
CA ALA A 66 1.71 12.61 -8.19
C ALA A 66 0.66 12.82 -9.30
N LYS A 67 0.85 12.19 -10.47
CA LYS A 67 -0.08 12.31 -11.61
C LYS A 67 -1.42 11.60 -11.38
N ARG A 68 -1.43 10.48 -10.65
CA ARG A 68 -2.63 9.63 -10.43
C ARG A 68 -3.33 9.92 -9.10
N ARG A 69 -2.69 10.68 -8.20
CA ARG A 69 -3.25 11.02 -6.89
C ARG A 69 -4.63 11.71 -6.97
N PRO A 70 -4.91 12.64 -7.91
CA PRO A 70 -6.24 13.22 -8.04
C PRO A 70 -7.31 12.18 -8.39
N GLU A 71 -6.99 11.23 -9.26
CA GLU A 71 -7.90 10.15 -9.66
C GLU A 71 -8.20 9.21 -8.48
N ALA A 72 -7.15 8.79 -7.76
CA ALA A 72 -7.28 7.94 -6.57
C ALA A 72 -8.10 8.62 -5.46
N LEU A 73 -7.94 9.93 -5.28
CA LEU A 73 -8.74 10.71 -4.33
C LEU A 73 -10.22 10.75 -4.76
N ALA A 74 -10.49 11.02 -6.05
CA ALA A 74 -11.86 11.03 -6.56
C ALA A 74 -12.53 9.65 -6.45
N GLU A 75 -11.78 8.55 -6.62
CA GLU A 75 -12.26 7.19 -6.38
C GLU A 75 -12.64 6.96 -4.91
N LEU A 76 -11.80 7.41 -3.97
CA LEU A 76 -12.10 7.35 -2.54
C LEU A 76 -13.34 8.18 -2.18
N GLU A 77 -13.49 9.38 -2.73
CA GLU A 77 -14.65 10.25 -2.47
C GLU A 77 -15.95 9.62 -3.00
N ARG A 78 -15.94 9.08 -4.22
CA ARG A 78 -17.10 8.34 -4.77
C ARG A 78 -17.45 7.13 -3.91
N TRP A 79 -16.44 6.40 -3.44
CA TRP A 79 -16.63 5.27 -2.55
C TRP A 79 -17.30 5.69 -1.22
N ILE A 80 -16.80 6.77 -0.60
CA ILE A 80 -17.36 7.32 0.64
C ILE A 80 -18.83 7.73 0.43
N ALA A 81 -19.14 8.37 -0.70
CA ALA A 81 -20.50 8.74 -1.08
C ALA A 81 -21.41 7.53 -1.38
N GLY A 82 -20.88 6.31 -1.35
CA GLY A 82 -21.63 5.08 -1.58
C GLY A 82 -21.93 4.77 -3.04
N ALA A 83 -21.30 5.49 -3.99
CA ALA A 83 -21.41 5.22 -5.41
C ALA A 83 -20.62 3.95 -5.80
N ASP A 84 -21.11 3.22 -6.80
CA ASP A 84 -20.44 2.07 -7.42
C ASP A 84 -20.02 0.95 -6.44
N GLN A 85 -20.78 0.72 -5.37
CA GLN A 85 -20.47 -0.33 -4.39
C GLN A 85 -20.58 -1.74 -5.00
N PRO A 86 -19.47 -2.48 -5.16
CA PRO A 86 -19.51 -3.89 -5.52
C PRO A 86 -20.23 -4.67 -4.42
N GLN A 87 -21.11 -5.58 -4.80
CA GLN A 87 -21.81 -6.44 -3.85
C GLN A 87 -20.85 -7.49 -3.24
N ALA A 88 -19.79 -7.85 -3.96
CA ALA A 88 -18.76 -8.76 -3.49
C ALA A 88 -17.35 -8.27 -3.77
N VAL A 89 -16.42 -8.70 -2.91
CA VAL A 89 -14.97 -8.50 -3.11
C VAL A 89 -14.48 -9.19 -4.39
N ALA A 90 -15.14 -10.27 -4.83
CA ALA A 90 -14.77 -11.00 -6.04
C ALA A 90 -15.02 -10.20 -7.33
N ASP A 91 -15.94 -9.22 -7.29
CA ASP A 91 -16.25 -8.35 -8.42
C ASP A 91 -15.24 -7.20 -8.56
N TYR A 92 -14.39 -7.02 -7.54
CA TYR A 92 -13.30 -6.05 -7.57
C TYR A 92 -12.19 -6.55 -8.51
N ASP A 93 -11.69 -5.67 -9.37
CA ASP A 93 -10.62 -5.97 -10.33
C ASP A 93 -9.27 -6.10 -9.61
N TRP A 94 -9.08 -7.25 -8.96
CA TRP A 94 -7.87 -7.61 -8.23
C TRP A 94 -6.62 -7.61 -9.10
N ARG A 95 -6.77 -7.89 -10.39
CA ARG A 95 -5.66 -7.90 -11.33
C ARG A 95 -5.18 -6.49 -11.59
N ARG A 96 -6.10 -5.56 -11.84
CA ARG A 96 -5.78 -4.14 -11.94
C ARG A 96 -5.19 -3.61 -10.64
N PHE A 97 -5.76 -3.95 -9.49
CA PHE A 97 -5.20 -3.58 -8.19
C PHE A 97 -3.76 -4.09 -8.02
N GLN A 98 -3.47 -5.34 -8.33
CA GLN A 98 -2.11 -5.90 -8.24
C GLN A 98 -1.12 -5.21 -9.19
N ILE A 99 -1.53 -4.89 -10.42
CA ILE A 99 -0.69 -4.19 -11.39
C ILE A 99 -0.38 -2.78 -10.89
N GLU A 100 -1.42 -2.04 -10.50
CA GLU A 100 -1.25 -0.68 -9.99
C GLU A 100 -0.41 -0.67 -8.70
N TYR A 101 -0.68 -1.60 -7.79
CA TYR A 101 0.09 -1.80 -6.57
C TYR A 101 1.57 -2.10 -6.86
N ARG A 102 1.86 -3.00 -7.80
CA ARG A 102 3.22 -3.33 -8.21
C ARG A 102 3.91 -2.12 -8.79
N ASP A 103 3.26 -1.37 -9.69
CA ASP A 103 3.82 -0.16 -10.29
C ASP A 103 4.10 0.91 -9.23
N TYR A 104 3.25 1.01 -8.18
CA TYR A 104 3.47 1.93 -7.06
C TYR A 104 4.58 1.49 -6.11
N ILE A 105 4.73 0.18 -5.84
CA ILE A 105 5.90 -0.34 -5.11
C ILE A 105 7.17 -0.14 -5.93
N ASP A 106 7.12 -0.35 -7.24
CA ASP A 106 8.28 -0.12 -8.11
C ASP A 106 8.68 1.37 -8.06
N LEU A 107 7.74 2.31 -7.95
CA LEU A 107 8.04 3.73 -7.69
C LEU A 107 8.66 3.97 -6.29
N ALA A 108 8.18 3.29 -5.25
CA ALA A 108 8.76 3.37 -3.91
C ALA A 108 10.16 2.72 -3.82
N LYS A 109 10.39 1.64 -4.57
CA LYS A 109 11.71 1.04 -4.79
C LYS A 109 12.62 1.97 -5.58
N MET A 110 12.10 2.74 -6.53
CA MET A 110 12.86 3.80 -7.20
C MET A 110 13.19 4.96 -6.25
N ALA A 111 12.32 5.27 -5.27
CA ALA A 111 12.65 6.23 -4.22
C ALA A 111 13.71 5.70 -3.23
N GLN A 112 13.81 4.37 -3.03
CA GLN A 112 14.93 3.73 -2.32
C GLN A 112 16.28 3.88 -3.06
N LEU A 113 16.26 4.20 -4.36
CA LEU A 113 17.46 4.52 -5.16
C LEU A 113 17.90 5.98 -5.03
N ILE A 114 17.15 6.84 -4.32
CA ILE A 114 17.62 8.20 -3.95
C ILE A 114 18.51 8.03 -2.71
N PRO A 115 19.85 8.16 -2.82
CA PRO A 115 20.73 7.96 -1.69
C PRO A 115 20.59 9.13 -0.72
N VAL A 116 20.08 8.87 0.49
CA VAL A 116 20.34 9.75 1.64
C VAL A 116 21.55 9.17 2.35
N VAL A 117 22.66 9.91 2.31
CA VAL A 117 23.95 9.50 2.86
C VAL A 117 23.81 9.20 4.36
N GLY A 118 24.14 7.97 4.79
CA GLY A 118 24.64 7.71 6.16
C GLY A 118 23.83 6.87 7.17
N ALA A 119 22.89 5.99 6.78
CA ALA A 119 22.23 5.06 7.73
C ALA A 119 21.98 3.69 7.06
N PRO A 120 21.65 2.58 7.76
CA PRO A 120 21.25 1.34 7.09
C PRO A 120 19.92 1.58 6.34
N ILE A 121 20.06 1.87 5.03
CA ILE A 121 19.15 2.67 4.19
C ILE A 121 17.75 2.03 4.05
N GLY A 122 17.64 0.71 4.14
CA GLY A 122 16.38 -0.01 3.94
C GLY A 122 15.32 0.23 5.02
N ALA A 123 15.72 0.35 6.29
CA ALA A 123 14.77 0.53 7.38
C ALA A 123 14.13 1.93 7.35
N VAL A 124 14.93 2.98 7.14
CA VAL A 124 14.48 4.38 7.20
C VAL A 124 13.45 4.74 6.12
N VAL A 125 13.60 4.21 4.91
CA VAL A 125 12.64 4.47 3.81
C VAL A 125 11.31 3.76 4.07
N ASN A 126 11.33 2.58 4.69
CA ASN A 126 10.09 1.85 5.02
C ASN A 126 9.23 2.59 6.05
N TRP A 127 9.84 3.23 7.06
CA TRP A 127 9.11 4.00 8.08
C TRP A 127 8.30 5.16 7.47
N ARG A 128 8.89 5.94 6.56
CA ARG A 128 8.19 7.07 5.91
C ARG A 128 6.96 6.63 5.10
N LEU A 129 7.02 5.45 4.48
CA LEU A 129 5.90 4.89 3.72
C LEU A 129 4.78 4.41 4.64
N VAL A 130 5.12 3.89 5.83
CA VAL A 130 4.15 3.51 6.85
C VAL A 130 3.52 4.75 7.48
N ASP A 131 4.29 5.78 7.80
CA ASP A 131 3.78 7.04 8.35
C ASP A 131 2.80 7.70 7.38
N ARG A 132 3.18 7.83 6.10
CA ARG A 132 2.30 8.38 5.06
C ARG A 132 1.02 7.56 4.90
N LEU A 133 1.10 6.23 5.01
CA LEU A 133 -0.07 5.36 4.95
C LEU A 133 -1.00 5.61 6.14
N GLY A 134 -0.44 5.73 7.35
CA GLY A 134 -1.18 6.05 8.57
C GLY A 134 -1.86 7.42 8.49
N GLU A 135 -1.15 8.46 8.07
CA GLU A 135 -1.72 9.80 7.87
C GLU A 135 -2.86 9.79 6.84
N THR A 136 -2.66 9.11 5.72
CA THR A 136 -3.69 8.98 4.67
C THR A 136 -4.92 8.25 5.21
N ALA A 137 -4.73 7.20 6.00
CA ALA A 137 -5.83 6.46 6.63
C ALA A 137 -6.64 7.34 7.59
N ILE A 138 -5.96 8.12 8.44
CA ILE A 138 -6.60 9.06 9.36
C ILE A 138 -7.40 10.11 8.59
N MET A 139 -6.85 10.69 7.51
CA MET A 139 -7.56 11.68 6.70
C MET A 139 -8.77 11.07 5.98
N ALA A 140 -8.63 9.89 5.37
CA ALA A 140 -9.74 9.20 4.71
C ALA A 140 -10.86 8.85 5.70
N CYS A 141 -10.50 8.40 6.91
CA CYS A 141 -11.46 8.17 7.99
C CYS A 141 -12.18 9.46 8.38
N ARG A 142 -11.47 10.58 8.52
CA ARG A 142 -12.11 11.88 8.76
C ARG A 142 -13.05 12.30 7.65
N MET A 143 -12.66 12.13 6.39
CA MET A 143 -13.51 12.44 5.23
C MET A 143 -14.81 11.64 5.28
N ARG A 144 -14.72 10.34 5.57
CA ARG A 144 -15.90 9.49 5.73
C ARG A 144 -16.78 9.92 6.89
N TRP A 145 -16.18 10.26 8.03
CA TRP A 145 -16.94 10.72 9.20
C TRP A 145 -17.75 11.98 8.87
N MET A 146 -17.10 12.96 8.23
CA MET A 146 -17.77 14.20 7.84
C MET A 146 -18.90 13.94 6.86
N ALA A 147 -18.68 13.09 5.86
CA ALA A 147 -19.73 12.73 4.89
C ALA A 147 -20.93 12.01 5.54
N GLU A 148 -20.71 11.19 6.56
CA GLU A 148 -21.79 10.54 7.32
C GLU A 148 -22.50 11.52 8.28
N ALA A 149 -21.82 12.57 8.74
CA ALA A 149 -22.42 13.60 9.60
C ALA A 149 -23.30 14.60 8.83
N ASP A 150 -23.00 14.81 7.54
CA ASP A 150 -23.74 15.71 6.65
C ASP A 150 -24.97 15.04 5.97
N ALA A 151 -25.17 13.73 6.16
CA ALA A 151 -26.23 12.92 5.56
C ALA A 151 -27.47 12.78 6.47
#